data_AF-A0A352V951-F1
#
_entry.id   AF-A0A352V951-F1
#
_cell.length_a   1.000
_cell.length_b   1.000
_cell.length_c   1.000
_cell.angle_alpha   90.00
_cell.angle_beta   90.00
_cell.angle_gamma   90.00
#
_symmetry.space_group_name_H-M   'P 1'
#
loop_
_entity.id
_entity.type
_entity.pdbx_description
1 polymer ?
#
loop_
_entity_poly.entity_id
_entity_poly.type
_entity_poly.pdbx_seq_one_letter_code
_entity_poly.pdbx_strand_id
1 'polypeptide(L)'
;TIVQNIMTEANFIPLWFKNTVYNFSFLKKSSIVTITHSCNQDDIAVICGAGPTLDDSISFLRYYREKLTIFATDTALLPLSEAGIVPDVVVCLDGQQWSIEDFVTQFSSDTVFLFDILGLPAIQHYNENIVYTSHSYKKNSFQDWMFKSINCKSGLINTGGTVTDYCLDIAVKAGFKNIVFAGYDMSFPGNKTHARGTPYHKRVVNNSNYFLTISDQFLKSISQRNPVYEKNNSGKLLFTDFVMSNYRSYLENYIAMFKDIHFYSASDEAVRIEGVTYINPDDFFSSVSSVKRVMCYEKIAINSGDISILFEKLSASLFIYSTKLSDILNSINWDSLTNELLASINSLMDEIFTLYPFLNSFNIMTDIILDGKGIDCLSVLYAKHKSFRLLQSIYFVIRTLQKAANR
;
A
#
# COMPACT_ATOMS: atom_id res chain seq x y z
N THR A 1 9.29 12.57 6.88
CA THR A 1 8.92 11.14 6.88
C THR A 1 7.84 10.93 7.92
N ILE A 2 6.65 10.48 7.52
CA ILE A 2 5.52 10.27 8.43
C ILE A 2 5.97 9.24 9.48
N VAL A 3 6.07 9.64 10.76
CA VAL A 3 6.60 8.80 11.86
C VAL A 3 5.84 7.47 11.98
N GLN A 4 4.55 7.47 11.69
CA GLN A 4 3.70 6.29 11.72
C GLN A 4 4.01 5.27 10.61
N ASN A 5 4.57 5.71 9.48
CA ASN A 5 4.98 4.79 8.41
C ASN A 5 6.13 3.89 8.87
N ILE A 6 7.02 4.33 9.76
CA ILE A 6 8.15 3.52 10.23
C ILE A 6 7.66 2.32 11.06
N MET A 7 6.67 2.52 11.93
CA MET A 7 6.12 1.44 12.76
C MET A 7 5.30 0.45 11.93
N THR A 8 4.50 0.94 10.99
CA THR A 8 3.79 0.12 10.01
C THR A 8 4.79 -0.69 9.18
N GLU A 9 5.81 -0.05 8.61
CA GLU A 9 6.89 -0.71 7.86
C GLU A 9 7.54 -1.81 8.71
N ALA A 10 8.00 -1.49 9.93
CA ALA A 10 8.68 -2.42 10.82
C ALA A 10 7.87 -3.70 11.09
N ASN A 11 6.55 -3.57 11.22
CA ASN A 11 5.65 -4.70 11.46
C ASN A 11 5.37 -5.52 10.20
N PHE A 12 5.28 -4.89 9.03
CA PHE A 12 4.85 -5.55 7.80
C PHE A 12 5.98 -6.00 6.87
N ILE A 13 7.22 -5.60 7.08
CA ILE A 13 8.37 -6.02 6.24
C ILE A 13 8.44 -7.54 6.01
N PRO A 14 8.32 -8.41 7.03
CA PRO A 14 8.33 -9.86 6.79
C PRO A 14 7.16 -10.33 5.92
N LEU A 15 5.96 -9.76 6.13
CA LEU A 15 4.77 -10.06 5.34
C LEU A 15 4.95 -9.61 3.89
N TRP A 16 5.36 -8.37 3.68
CA TRP A 16 5.61 -7.78 2.37
C TRP A 16 6.71 -8.50 1.60
N PHE A 17 7.79 -8.90 2.26
CA PHE A 17 8.84 -9.74 1.67
C PHE A 17 8.25 -11.05 1.15
N LYS A 18 7.47 -11.75 2.00
CA LYS A 18 6.83 -13.02 1.66
C LYS A 18 5.85 -12.85 0.49
N ASN A 19 5.01 -11.83 0.53
CA ASN A 19 4.05 -11.53 -0.55
C ASN A 19 4.77 -11.23 -1.85
N THR A 20 5.83 -10.41 -1.81
CA THR A 20 6.67 -10.11 -2.98
C THR A 20 7.19 -11.40 -3.61
N VAL A 21 7.88 -12.24 -2.84
CA VAL A 21 8.44 -13.51 -3.33
C VAL A 21 7.36 -14.39 -3.95
N TYR A 22 6.17 -14.48 -3.33
CA TYR A 22 5.07 -15.27 -3.85
C TYR A 22 4.47 -14.67 -5.11
N ASN A 23 4.15 -13.37 -5.14
CA ASN A 23 3.62 -12.70 -6.33
C ASN A 23 4.56 -12.81 -7.53
N PHE A 24 5.88 -12.76 -7.30
CA PHE A 24 6.86 -13.00 -8.36
C PHE A 24 6.76 -14.40 -8.97
N SER A 25 6.45 -15.43 -8.19
CA SER A 25 6.23 -16.79 -8.74
C SER A 25 5.03 -16.86 -9.68
N PHE A 26 4.09 -15.92 -9.57
CA PHE A 26 2.90 -15.83 -10.42
C PHE A 26 3.07 -14.94 -11.66
N LEU A 27 4.20 -14.24 -11.81
CA LEU A 27 4.52 -13.46 -13.03
C LEU A 27 4.72 -14.33 -14.29
N LYS A 28 4.61 -15.66 -14.17
CA LYS A 28 4.45 -16.55 -15.34
C LYS A 28 3.08 -16.36 -16.02
N LYS A 29 2.06 -15.93 -15.28
CA LYS A 29 0.67 -15.79 -15.74
C LYS A 29 0.26 -14.32 -15.99
N SER A 30 0.88 -13.40 -15.26
CA SER A 30 0.60 -11.96 -15.34
C SER A 30 1.89 -11.19 -15.57
N SER A 31 1.78 -9.95 -16.05
CA SER A 31 2.96 -9.10 -16.30
C SER A 31 3.01 -7.95 -15.31
N ILE A 32 4.23 -7.54 -14.97
CA ILE A 32 4.45 -6.21 -14.41
C ILE A 32 4.21 -5.20 -15.53
N VAL A 33 3.55 -4.08 -15.22
CA VAL A 33 3.17 -3.08 -16.21
C VAL A 33 3.66 -1.70 -15.82
N THR A 34 3.81 -0.87 -16.85
CA THR A 34 3.96 0.57 -16.71
C THR A 34 2.71 1.24 -17.28
N ILE A 35 2.16 2.20 -16.53
CA ILE A 35 1.00 2.96 -16.98
C ILE A 35 1.41 3.87 -18.13
N THR A 36 0.64 3.85 -19.22
CA THR A 36 0.89 4.67 -20.40
C THR A 36 -0.15 5.77 -20.52
N HIS A 37 0.29 6.93 -21.00
CA HIS A 37 -0.59 8.04 -21.31
C HIS A 37 -1.57 7.64 -22.42
N SER A 38 -2.87 7.65 -22.11
CA SER A 38 -3.95 7.21 -23.03
C SER A 38 -5.20 8.08 -22.97
N CYS A 39 -5.24 9.07 -22.09
CA CYS A 39 -6.41 9.93 -21.88
C CYS A 39 -6.32 11.25 -22.64
N ASN A 40 -7.49 11.77 -23.00
CA ASN A 40 -7.73 13.10 -23.55
C ASN A 40 -8.01 14.10 -22.42
N GLN A 41 -8.04 15.38 -22.80
CA GLN A 41 -8.25 16.49 -21.88
C GLN A 41 -9.63 16.48 -21.19
N ASP A 42 -10.68 15.98 -21.87
CA ASP A 42 -12.05 15.95 -21.34
C ASP A 42 -12.39 14.67 -20.57
N ASP A 43 -11.50 13.67 -20.60
CA ASP A 43 -11.75 12.40 -19.94
C ASP A 43 -11.71 12.57 -18.42
N ILE A 44 -12.65 11.93 -17.74
CA ILE A 44 -12.80 12.04 -16.29
C ILE A 44 -12.45 10.71 -15.61
N ALA A 45 -11.53 10.79 -14.65
CA ALA A 45 -11.29 9.73 -13.68
C ALA A 45 -12.08 10.01 -12.40
N VAL A 46 -12.78 9.00 -11.89
CA VAL A 46 -13.39 9.04 -10.56
C VAL A 46 -12.70 8.02 -9.66
N ILE A 47 -12.04 8.51 -8.61
CA ILE A 47 -11.34 7.68 -7.65
C ILE A 47 -12.24 7.46 -6.45
N CYS A 48 -12.69 6.22 -6.29
CA CYS A 48 -13.58 5.78 -5.23
C CYS A 48 -12.75 5.20 -4.07
N GLY A 49 -12.68 5.93 -2.96
CA GLY A 49 -12.24 5.42 -1.66
C GLY A 49 -13.40 4.81 -0.87
N ALA A 50 -13.10 4.24 0.29
CA ALA A 50 -14.08 3.55 1.15
C ALA A 50 -14.61 4.42 2.31
N GLY A 51 -14.42 5.74 2.24
CA GLY A 51 -14.90 6.68 3.24
C GLY A 51 -16.44 6.80 3.28
N PRO A 52 -17.03 7.22 4.40
CA PRO A 52 -18.47 7.36 4.57
C PRO A 52 -19.25 8.00 3.40
N THR A 53 -18.70 9.01 2.74
CA THR A 53 -19.43 9.75 1.66
C THR A 53 -19.51 9.00 0.33
N LEU A 54 -18.90 7.81 0.24
CA LEU A 54 -19.14 6.92 -0.91
C LEU A 54 -20.62 6.56 -1.02
N ASP A 55 -21.32 6.42 0.13
CA ASP A 55 -22.76 6.13 0.19
C ASP A 55 -23.57 7.13 -0.66
N ASP A 56 -23.23 8.43 -0.56
CA ASP A 56 -23.89 9.52 -1.29
C ASP A 56 -23.46 9.57 -2.76
N SER A 57 -22.29 9.02 -3.06
CA SER A 57 -21.72 9.01 -4.42
C SER A 57 -22.33 7.94 -5.33
N ILE A 58 -22.92 6.88 -4.77
CA ILE A 58 -23.46 5.74 -5.52
C ILE A 58 -24.44 6.17 -6.63
N SER A 59 -25.32 7.13 -6.34
CA SER A 59 -26.36 7.57 -7.26
C SER A 59 -25.79 8.16 -8.56
N PHE A 60 -24.87 9.12 -8.46
CA PHE A 60 -24.29 9.76 -9.64
C PHE A 60 -23.32 8.82 -10.36
N LEU A 61 -22.56 7.99 -9.64
CA LEU A 61 -21.65 7.00 -10.22
C LEU A 61 -22.40 6.03 -11.13
N ARG A 62 -23.59 5.60 -10.70
CA ARG A 62 -24.46 4.74 -11.51
C ARG A 62 -25.06 5.49 -12.69
N TYR A 63 -25.59 6.69 -12.47
CA TYR A 63 -26.29 7.45 -13.51
C TYR A 63 -25.36 7.90 -14.64
N TYR A 64 -24.15 8.35 -14.31
CA TYR A 64 -23.17 8.84 -15.29
C TYR A 64 -22.14 7.79 -15.70
N ARG A 65 -22.36 6.49 -15.41
CA ARG A 65 -21.35 5.42 -15.55
C ARG A 65 -20.59 5.42 -16.88
N GLU A 66 -21.28 5.66 -17.99
CA GLU A 66 -20.71 5.65 -19.35
C GLU A 66 -19.83 6.88 -19.67
N LYS A 67 -19.83 7.90 -18.80
CA LYS A 67 -18.97 9.08 -18.91
C LYS A 67 -17.66 8.96 -18.10
N LEU A 68 -17.57 7.98 -17.21
CA LEU A 68 -16.58 7.94 -16.14
C LEU A 68 -15.63 6.77 -16.29
N THR A 69 -14.35 7.00 -16.04
CA THR A 69 -13.38 5.92 -15.75
C THR A 69 -13.26 5.78 -14.24
N ILE A 70 -13.76 4.67 -13.69
CA ILE A 70 -13.85 4.47 -12.24
C ILE A 70 -12.64 3.67 -11.74
N PHE A 71 -11.86 4.29 -10.87
CA PHE A 71 -10.80 3.64 -10.09
C PHE A 71 -11.34 3.36 -8.70
N ALA A 72 -11.33 2.10 -8.26
CA ALA A 72 -11.73 1.71 -6.92
C ALA A 72 -10.51 1.26 -6.11
N THR A 73 -10.44 1.68 -4.84
CA THR A 73 -9.57 0.99 -3.88
C THR A 73 -10.12 -0.40 -3.58
N ASP A 74 -9.28 -1.30 -3.11
CA ASP A 74 -9.66 -2.62 -2.59
C ASP A 74 -10.92 -2.55 -1.71
N THR A 75 -10.91 -1.76 -0.64
CA THR A 75 -12.08 -1.67 0.28
C THR A 75 -13.33 -1.04 -0.35
N ALA A 76 -13.20 -0.24 -1.42
CA ALA A 76 -14.34 0.37 -2.10
C ALA A 76 -15.01 -0.58 -3.12
N LEU A 77 -14.34 -1.68 -3.49
CA LEU A 77 -14.84 -2.63 -4.48
C LEU A 77 -16.19 -3.23 -4.09
N LEU A 78 -16.31 -3.72 -2.86
CA LEU A 78 -17.49 -4.43 -2.40
C LEU A 78 -18.75 -3.52 -2.36
N PRO A 79 -18.73 -2.31 -1.76
CA PRO A 79 -19.85 -1.36 -1.84
C PRO A 79 -20.28 -1.02 -3.28
N LEU A 80 -19.32 -0.78 -4.18
CA LEU A 80 -19.62 -0.47 -5.58
C LEU A 80 -20.29 -1.67 -6.28
N SER A 81 -19.75 -2.86 -6.07
CA SER A 81 -20.29 -4.09 -6.64
C SER A 81 -21.70 -4.40 -6.12
N GLU A 82 -21.97 -4.21 -4.83
CA GLU A 82 -23.33 -4.36 -4.26
C GLU A 82 -24.32 -3.34 -4.84
N ALA A 83 -23.82 -2.17 -5.22
CA ALA A 83 -24.59 -1.17 -5.94
C ALA A 83 -24.68 -1.43 -7.46
N GLY A 84 -24.19 -2.57 -7.96
CA GLY A 84 -24.20 -2.89 -9.39
C GLY A 84 -23.32 -1.96 -10.24
N ILE A 85 -22.35 -1.28 -9.64
CA ILE A 85 -21.38 -0.42 -10.31
C ILE A 85 -20.12 -1.26 -10.54
N VAL A 86 -19.75 -1.45 -11.80
CA VAL A 86 -18.52 -2.15 -12.20
C VAL A 86 -17.38 -1.13 -12.31
N PRO A 87 -16.34 -1.17 -11.47
CA PRO A 87 -15.16 -0.33 -11.64
C PRO A 87 -14.37 -0.71 -12.89
N ASP A 88 -13.64 0.25 -13.47
CA ASP A 88 -12.75 0.00 -14.61
C ASP A 88 -11.39 -0.52 -14.14
N VAL A 89 -10.92 0.02 -13.02
CA VAL A 89 -9.65 -0.35 -12.40
C VAL A 89 -9.87 -0.56 -10.91
N VAL A 90 -9.35 -1.66 -10.38
CA VAL A 90 -9.28 -1.93 -8.94
C VAL A 90 -7.82 -2.00 -8.53
N VAL A 91 -7.42 -1.18 -7.56
CA VAL A 91 -6.06 -1.22 -7.00
C VAL A 91 -6.05 -2.09 -5.75
N CYS A 92 -5.18 -3.10 -5.79
CA CYS A 92 -4.99 -4.06 -4.70
C CYS A 92 -3.63 -3.81 -4.04
N LEU A 93 -3.63 -3.10 -2.90
CA LEU A 93 -2.41 -2.70 -2.21
C LEU A 93 -2.22 -3.45 -0.88
N ASP A 94 -3.30 -3.78 -0.17
CA ASP A 94 -3.19 -4.41 1.15
C ASP A 94 -2.66 -5.86 1.06
N GLY A 95 -1.54 -6.10 1.76
CA GLY A 95 -0.87 -7.39 1.85
C GLY A 95 -1.40 -8.32 2.94
N GLN A 96 -2.29 -7.85 3.81
CA GLN A 96 -2.80 -8.60 4.96
C GLN A 96 -3.89 -9.59 4.56
N GLN A 97 -4.03 -10.68 5.32
CA GLN A 97 -5.02 -11.72 5.03
C GLN A 97 -6.48 -11.22 5.07
N TRP A 98 -6.75 -10.19 5.89
CA TRP A 98 -8.09 -9.61 6.06
C TRP A 98 -8.61 -8.94 4.78
N SER A 99 -7.71 -8.51 3.87
CA SER A 99 -8.10 -7.87 2.62
C SER A 99 -8.88 -8.81 1.70
N ILE A 100 -8.83 -10.14 1.90
CA ILE A 100 -9.68 -11.09 1.16
C ILE A 100 -11.16 -10.71 1.25
N GLU A 101 -11.62 -10.19 2.40
CA GLU A 101 -13.02 -9.83 2.59
C GLU A 101 -13.48 -8.73 1.62
N ASP A 102 -12.58 -7.86 1.16
CA ASP A 102 -12.88 -6.81 0.17
C ASP A 102 -13.18 -7.38 -1.21
N PHE A 103 -12.73 -8.62 -1.47
CA PHE A 103 -12.86 -9.33 -2.74
C PHE A 103 -13.94 -10.42 -2.71
N VAL A 104 -14.76 -10.52 -1.66
CA VAL A 104 -15.87 -11.51 -1.62
C VAL A 104 -17.07 -10.96 -2.40
N THR A 105 -16.92 -10.87 -3.72
CA THR A 105 -17.96 -10.41 -4.65
C THR A 105 -17.80 -11.06 -6.03
N GLN A 106 -18.77 -10.84 -6.93
CA GLN A 106 -18.63 -11.17 -8.34
C GLN A 106 -17.80 -10.09 -9.04
N PHE A 107 -16.83 -10.52 -9.85
CA PHE A 107 -15.99 -9.63 -10.63
C PHE A 107 -16.46 -9.58 -12.08
N SER A 108 -16.33 -8.41 -12.70
CA SER A 108 -16.40 -8.31 -14.15
C SER A 108 -15.04 -8.65 -14.76
N SER A 109 -15.05 -9.37 -15.88
CA SER A 109 -13.87 -9.56 -16.73
C SER A 109 -13.34 -8.23 -17.29
N ASP A 110 -14.22 -7.22 -17.38
CA ASP A 110 -13.89 -5.90 -17.93
C ASP A 110 -13.09 -5.04 -16.93
N THR A 111 -13.08 -5.43 -15.65
CA THR A 111 -12.31 -4.72 -14.62
C THR A 111 -10.86 -5.18 -14.63
N VAL A 112 -9.94 -4.22 -14.75
CA VAL A 112 -8.50 -4.47 -14.60
C VAL A 112 -8.11 -4.41 -13.13
N PHE A 113 -7.50 -5.47 -12.63
CA PHE A 113 -6.96 -5.49 -11.27
C PHE A 113 -5.47 -5.15 -11.31
N LEU A 114 -5.13 -3.97 -10.80
CA LEU A 114 -3.76 -3.52 -10.61
C LEU A 114 -3.28 -3.92 -9.22
N PHE A 115 -2.43 -4.94 -9.16
CA PHE A 115 -1.84 -5.42 -7.92
C PHE A 115 -0.51 -4.76 -7.65
N ASP A 116 -0.35 -4.15 -6.49
CA ASP A 116 1.00 -3.92 -6.01
C ASP A 116 1.66 -5.27 -5.72
N ILE A 117 2.95 -5.41 -6.03
CA ILE A 117 3.69 -6.65 -5.76
C ILE A 117 3.71 -7.03 -4.26
N LEU A 118 3.38 -6.12 -3.35
CA LEU A 118 3.21 -6.40 -1.92
C LEU A 118 1.82 -6.94 -1.54
N GLY A 119 0.84 -6.81 -2.43
CA GLY A 119 -0.54 -7.20 -2.20
C GLY A 119 -0.67 -8.69 -1.87
N LEU A 120 -1.77 -9.07 -1.23
CA LEU A 120 -1.96 -10.44 -0.78
C LEU A 120 -2.02 -11.42 -1.98
N PRO A 121 -1.10 -12.41 -2.09
CA PRO A 121 -1.05 -13.30 -3.25
C PRO A 121 -2.32 -14.12 -3.46
N ALA A 122 -3.08 -14.40 -2.41
CA ALA A 122 -4.31 -15.20 -2.52
C ALA A 122 -5.37 -14.55 -3.42
N ILE A 123 -5.40 -13.21 -3.51
CA ILE A 123 -6.44 -12.49 -4.26
C ILE A 123 -6.30 -12.75 -5.77
N GLN A 124 -5.11 -13.09 -6.25
CA GLN A 124 -4.91 -13.34 -7.68
C GLN A 124 -5.73 -14.51 -8.25
N HIS A 125 -6.23 -15.39 -7.39
CA HIS A 125 -7.03 -16.55 -7.80
C HIS A 125 -8.48 -16.18 -8.09
N TYR A 126 -8.87 -14.93 -7.82
CA TYR A 126 -10.24 -14.46 -7.94
C TYR A 126 -10.54 -13.77 -9.28
N ASN A 127 -9.51 -13.34 -10.03
CA ASN A 127 -9.70 -12.73 -11.35
C ASN A 127 -8.58 -13.15 -12.32
N GLU A 128 -8.88 -13.20 -13.62
CA GLU A 128 -7.91 -13.49 -14.68
C GLU A 128 -7.29 -12.20 -15.25
N ASN A 129 -7.98 -11.05 -15.18
CA ASN A 129 -7.52 -9.77 -15.70
C ASN A 129 -6.64 -9.02 -14.68
N ILE A 130 -5.49 -9.63 -14.36
CA ILE A 130 -4.57 -9.16 -13.33
C ILE A 130 -3.25 -8.71 -13.94
N VAL A 131 -2.83 -7.51 -13.54
CA VAL A 131 -1.53 -6.93 -13.86
C VAL A 131 -0.87 -6.39 -12.62
N TYR A 132 0.46 -6.42 -12.60
CA TYR A 132 1.24 -6.00 -11.43
C TYR A 132 1.86 -4.63 -11.63
N THR A 133 1.78 -3.82 -10.60
CA THR A 133 2.55 -2.59 -10.44
C THR A 133 3.37 -2.68 -9.16
N SER A 134 4.11 -1.64 -8.90
CA SER A 134 5.01 -1.58 -7.77
C SER A 134 5.09 -0.13 -7.35
N HIS A 135 4.83 0.18 -6.08
CA HIS A 135 5.03 1.54 -5.61
C HIS A 135 6.52 1.91 -5.58
N SER A 136 6.76 3.21 -5.66
CA SER A 136 8.05 3.85 -5.45
C SER A 136 8.58 3.48 -4.07
N TYR A 137 9.51 2.54 -4.05
CA TYR A 137 10.04 2.05 -2.80
C TYR A 137 10.99 3.05 -2.16
N LYS A 138 11.05 2.96 -0.83
CA LYS A 138 12.23 3.41 -0.09
C LYS A 138 13.46 2.75 -0.70
N LYS A 139 14.47 3.57 -1.00
CA LYS A 139 15.80 3.10 -1.44
C LYS A 139 16.26 1.96 -0.52
N ASN A 140 16.82 0.91 -1.12
CA ASN A 140 17.28 -0.29 -0.43
C ASN A 140 16.20 -1.23 0.11
N SER A 141 14.93 -1.07 -0.25
CA SER A 141 13.92 -2.12 0.01
C SER A 141 14.26 -3.41 -0.73
N PHE A 142 13.60 -4.52 -0.37
CA PHE A 142 13.78 -5.79 -1.07
C PHE A 142 13.37 -5.68 -2.55
N GLN A 143 12.30 -4.94 -2.83
CA GLN A 143 11.79 -4.76 -4.18
C GLN A 143 12.73 -3.88 -5.02
N ASP A 144 13.26 -2.80 -4.45
CA ASP A 144 14.29 -1.97 -5.10
C ASP A 144 15.53 -2.79 -5.45
N TRP A 145 16.03 -3.59 -4.48
CA TRP A 145 17.14 -4.52 -4.71
C TRP A 145 16.83 -5.55 -5.81
N MET A 146 15.63 -6.13 -5.78
CA MET A 146 15.16 -7.11 -6.76
C MET A 146 15.10 -6.53 -8.18
N PHE A 147 14.38 -5.42 -8.36
CA PHE A 147 14.20 -4.78 -9.67
C PHE A 147 15.54 -4.37 -10.28
N LYS A 148 16.48 -3.85 -9.46
CA LYS A 148 17.86 -3.56 -9.89
C LYS A 148 18.62 -4.82 -10.30
N SER A 149 18.48 -5.90 -9.54
CA SER A 149 19.19 -7.17 -9.80
C SER A 149 18.80 -7.83 -11.13
N ILE A 150 17.58 -7.58 -11.61
CA ILE A 150 17.09 -8.05 -12.92
C ILE A 150 17.05 -6.95 -13.99
N ASN A 151 17.64 -5.78 -13.71
CA ASN A 151 17.63 -4.60 -14.60
C ASN A 151 16.22 -4.21 -15.12
N CYS A 152 15.20 -4.37 -14.28
CA CYS A 152 13.82 -4.04 -14.61
C CYS A 152 13.49 -2.63 -14.09
N LYS A 153 13.15 -1.72 -15.02
CA LYS A 153 12.59 -0.42 -14.67
C LYS A 153 11.08 -0.56 -14.54
N SER A 154 10.58 -0.88 -13.34
CA SER A 154 9.14 -0.85 -13.10
C SER A 154 8.60 0.57 -13.20
N GLY A 155 7.37 0.73 -13.70
CA GLY A 155 6.63 1.97 -13.62
C GLY A 155 6.22 2.25 -12.17
N LEU A 156 7.16 2.75 -11.36
CA LEU A 156 6.99 2.96 -9.92
C LEU A 156 5.82 3.90 -9.63
N ILE A 157 4.83 3.47 -8.86
CA ILE A 157 3.65 4.25 -8.47
C ILE A 157 3.90 4.99 -7.14
N ASN A 158 3.64 6.28 -7.06
CA ASN A 158 3.77 6.97 -5.78
C ASN A 158 2.62 6.55 -4.85
N THR A 159 2.97 6.24 -3.60
CA THR A 159 1.98 6.01 -2.55
C THR A 159 2.11 7.12 -1.50
N GLY A 160 1.02 7.84 -1.29
CA GLY A 160 0.89 8.90 -0.29
C GLY A 160 0.56 8.41 1.11
N GLY A 161 0.54 7.09 1.28
CA GLY A 161 0.12 6.44 2.52
C GLY A 161 -1.29 5.85 2.44
N THR A 162 -2.06 6.12 1.38
CA THR A 162 -3.35 5.47 1.11
C THR A 162 -3.41 4.78 -0.24
N VAL A 163 -4.36 3.84 -0.39
CA VAL A 163 -4.67 3.21 -1.68
C VAL A 163 -5.24 4.22 -2.67
N THR A 164 -5.96 5.24 -2.19
CA THR A 164 -6.48 6.33 -3.04
C THR A 164 -5.35 7.13 -3.68
N ASP A 165 -4.27 7.43 -2.95
CA ASP A 165 -3.10 8.11 -3.53
C ASP A 165 -2.44 7.27 -4.63
N TYR A 166 -2.47 5.94 -4.47
CA TYR A 166 -1.98 5.00 -5.49
C TYR A 166 -2.86 5.06 -6.76
N CYS A 167 -4.19 5.03 -6.60
CA CYS A 167 -5.13 5.23 -7.71
C CYS A 167 -4.92 6.58 -8.39
N LEU A 168 -4.67 7.63 -7.61
CA LEU A 168 -4.41 8.98 -8.11
C LEU A 168 -3.18 9.05 -8.99
N ASP A 169 -2.05 8.51 -8.52
CA ASP A 169 -0.81 8.53 -9.29
C ASP A 169 -0.92 7.70 -10.58
N ILE A 170 -1.69 6.60 -10.57
CA ILE A 170 -2.06 5.87 -11.79
C ILE A 170 -2.88 6.74 -12.74
N ALA A 171 -3.95 7.39 -12.25
CA ALA A 171 -4.81 8.24 -13.08
C ALA A 171 -4.04 9.41 -13.71
N VAL A 172 -3.18 10.06 -12.92
CA VAL A 172 -2.28 11.13 -13.40
C VAL A 172 -1.35 10.60 -14.51
N LYS A 173 -0.73 9.43 -14.32
CA LYS A 173 0.15 8.81 -15.33
C LYS A 173 -0.58 8.35 -16.59
N ALA A 174 -1.84 7.92 -16.45
CA ALA A 174 -2.69 7.59 -17.57
C ALA A 174 -3.08 8.85 -18.39
N GLY A 175 -2.89 10.05 -17.83
CA GLY A 175 -3.06 11.32 -18.53
C GLY A 175 -4.36 12.06 -18.21
N PHE A 176 -5.13 11.60 -17.22
CA PHE A 176 -6.38 12.26 -16.83
C PHE A 176 -6.12 13.70 -16.37
N LYS A 177 -6.90 14.65 -16.91
CA LYS A 177 -6.86 16.06 -16.53
C LYS A 177 -7.98 16.48 -15.60
N ASN A 178 -9.03 15.66 -15.49
CA ASN A 178 -10.14 15.87 -14.57
C ASN A 178 -10.24 14.66 -13.64
N ILE A 179 -9.93 14.86 -12.36
CA ILE A 179 -9.90 13.78 -11.36
C ILE A 179 -10.87 14.14 -10.24
N VAL A 180 -11.89 13.30 -10.05
CA VAL A 180 -12.93 13.47 -9.03
C VAL A 180 -12.73 12.43 -7.94
N PHE A 181 -12.70 12.86 -6.69
CA PHE A 181 -12.66 11.98 -5.53
C PHE A 181 -14.08 11.70 -5.02
N ALA A 182 -14.40 10.42 -4.81
CA ALA A 182 -15.65 9.94 -4.22
C ALA A 182 -15.32 9.03 -3.02
N GLY A 183 -15.96 9.23 -1.86
CA GLY A 183 -15.64 8.45 -0.65
C GLY A 183 -14.21 8.66 -0.15
N TYR A 184 -13.61 9.81 -0.42
CA TYR A 184 -12.27 10.17 0.07
C TYR A 184 -12.38 11.29 1.09
N ASP A 185 -12.79 10.91 2.30
CA ASP A 185 -13.24 11.89 3.31
C ASP A 185 -12.11 12.46 4.15
N MET A 186 -11.03 11.70 4.32
CA MET A 186 -9.92 12.00 5.25
C MET A 186 -10.40 12.47 6.62
N SER A 187 -11.52 11.89 7.07
CA SER A 187 -12.24 12.26 8.28
C SER A 187 -13.40 11.31 8.56
N PHE A 188 -14.25 11.65 9.54
CA PHE A 188 -15.38 10.83 9.99
C PHE A 188 -16.77 11.50 9.81
N PRO A 189 -17.22 11.79 8.57
CA PRO A 189 -18.56 12.32 8.33
C PRO A 189 -19.65 11.43 8.96
N GLY A 190 -20.60 12.05 9.65
CA GLY A 190 -21.67 11.34 10.35
C GLY A 190 -21.19 10.39 11.45
N ASN A 191 -19.98 10.58 11.99
CA ASN A 191 -19.33 9.70 12.98
C ASN A 191 -19.16 8.26 12.50
N LYS A 192 -18.97 8.06 11.19
CA LYS A 192 -18.67 6.75 10.59
C LYS A 192 -17.21 6.72 10.16
N THR A 193 -16.61 5.52 10.13
CA THR A 193 -15.23 5.34 9.63
C THR A 193 -15.18 4.87 8.19
N HIS A 194 -16.20 4.17 7.70
CA HIS A 194 -16.25 3.59 6.36
C HIS A 194 -17.68 3.63 5.81
N ALA A 195 -17.80 3.55 4.49
CA ALA A 195 -19.06 3.40 3.78
C ALA A 195 -19.81 2.10 4.12
N ARG A 196 -21.11 2.07 3.84
CA ARG A 196 -21.93 0.87 3.95
C ARG A 196 -21.45 -0.19 2.95
N GLY A 197 -21.64 -1.45 3.30
CA GLY A 197 -21.22 -2.58 2.45
C GLY A 197 -19.74 -2.96 2.56
N THR A 198 -18.88 -2.07 3.08
CA THR A 198 -17.46 -2.40 3.33
C THR A 198 -17.33 -3.53 4.36
N PRO A 199 -16.29 -4.38 4.31
CA PRO A 199 -16.10 -5.45 5.29
C PRO A 199 -16.06 -4.95 6.74
N TYR A 200 -15.40 -3.81 6.99
CA TYR A 200 -15.41 -3.20 8.32
C TYR A 200 -16.83 -2.85 8.78
N HIS A 201 -17.62 -2.17 7.94
CA HIS A 201 -19.01 -1.85 8.26
C HIS A 201 -19.83 -3.13 8.52
N LYS A 202 -19.70 -4.16 7.69
CA LYS A 202 -20.39 -5.45 7.88
C LYS A 202 -20.02 -6.11 9.20
N ARG A 203 -18.74 -6.09 9.60
CA ARG A 203 -18.30 -6.60 10.91
C ARG A 203 -18.92 -5.82 12.07
N VAL A 204 -18.97 -4.49 11.97
CA VAL A 204 -19.61 -3.64 12.99
C VAL A 204 -21.10 -3.97 13.12
N VAL A 205 -21.81 -4.11 11.99
CA VAL A 205 -23.22 -4.51 11.98
C VAL A 205 -23.41 -5.88 12.63
N ASN A 206 -22.63 -6.89 12.23
CA ASN A 206 -22.74 -8.25 12.76
C ASN A 206 -22.43 -8.35 14.25
N ASN A 207 -21.54 -7.50 14.75
CA ASN A 207 -21.18 -7.46 16.18
C ASN A 207 -22.07 -6.51 17.00
N SER A 208 -22.99 -5.80 16.35
CA SER A 208 -23.90 -4.87 17.03
C SER A 208 -25.03 -5.62 17.74
N ASN A 209 -25.46 -5.07 18.87
CA ASN A 209 -26.61 -5.56 19.64
C ASN A 209 -27.27 -4.41 20.40
N TYR A 210 -28.30 -4.72 21.18
CA TYR A 210 -29.07 -3.72 21.95
C TYR A 210 -28.20 -2.83 22.87
N PHE A 211 -27.13 -3.38 23.44
CA PHE A 211 -26.23 -2.66 24.36
C PHE A 211 -25.00 -2.04 23.68
N LEU A 212 -24.73 -2.43 22.43
CA LEU A 212 -23.58 -1.97 21.67
C LEU A 212 -24.03 -1.71 20.22
N THR A 213 -24.55 -0.51 19.99
CA THR A 213 -25.08 -0.14 18.68
C THR A 213 -23.96 0.05 17.66
N ILE A 214 -24.32 0.14 16.38
CA ILE A 214 -23.37 0.46 15.30
C ILE A 214 -22.67 1.81 15.58
N SER A 215 -23.44 2.81 16.01
CA SER A 215 -22.92 4.14 16.33
C SER A 215 -21.93 4.10 17.51
N ASP A 216 -22.24 3.33 18.56
CA ASP A 216 -21.34 3.19 19.72
C ASP A 216 -19.99 2.58 19.31
N GLN A 217 -20.01 1.58 18.43
CA GLN A 217 -18.79 0.95 17.93
C GLN A 217 -17.95 1.89 17.08
N PHE A 218 -18.56 2.66 16.16
CA PHE A 218 -17.83 3.65 15.39
C PHE A 218 -17.25 4.75 16.27
N LEU A 219 -18.05 5.31 17.19
CA LEU A 219 -17.58 6.33 18.13
C LEU A 219 -16.43 5.82 19.01
N LYS A 220 -16.51 4.58 19.49
CA LYS A 220 -15.40 3.93 20.22
C LYS A 220 -14.15 3.80 19.37
N SER A 221 -14.27 3.43 18.10
CA SER A 221 -13.14 3.35 17.17
C SER A 221 -12.52 4.73 16.92
N ILE A 222 -13.34 5.78 16.80
CA ILE A 222 -12.87 7.15 16.56
C ILE A 222 -12.20 7.71 17.82
N SER A 223 -12.77 7.48 19.01
CA SER A 223 -12.23 8.01 20.27
C SER A 223 -10.84 7.47 20.61
N GLN A 224 -10.50 6.28 20.10
CA GLN A 224 -9.17 5.67 20.28
C GLN A 224 -8.07 6.30 19.40
N ARG A 225 -8.44 7.20 18.47
CA ARG A 225 -7.54 7.76 17.46
C ARG A 225 -7.08 9.18 17.75
N ASN A 226 -7.31 9.69 18.95
CA ASN A 226 -7.00 11.08 19.35
C ASN A 226 -7.58 12.09 18.35
N PRO A 227 -8.92 12.18 18.24
CA PRO A 227 -9.57 12.94 17.19
C PRO A 227 -9.26 14.45 17.30
N VAL A 228 -9.12 15.09 16.15
CA VAL A 228 -8.95 16.54 15.99
C VAL A 228 -10.06 17.08 15.10
N TYR A 229 -10.24 18.40 15.09
CA TYR A 229 -11.25 19.07 14.27
C TYR A 229 -10.65 19.65 13.00
N GLU A 230 -11.32 19.42 11.87
CA GLU A 230 -11.04 20.06 10.59
C GLU A 230 -12.34 20.59 9.98
N LYS A 231 -12.23 21.42 8.94
CA LYS A 231 -13.40 21.90 8.18
C LYS A 231 -13.66 21.00 6.97
N ASN A 232 -14.92 20.68 6.70
CA ASN A 232 -15.32 20.13 5.39
C ASN A 232 -15.39 21.22 4.32
N ASN A 233 -15.70 20.79 3.10
CA ASN A 233 -15.96 21.64 1.94
C ASN A 233 -17.13 22.62 2.15
N SER A 234 -18.15 22.28 2.96
CA SER A 234 -19.21 23.23 3.35
C SER A 234 -18.81 24.22 4.46
N GLY A 235 -17.60 24.09 5.03
CA GLY A 235 -17.06 24.97 6.07
C GLY A 235 -17.45 24.60 7.51
N LYS A 236 -18.20 23.51 7.71
CA LYS A 236 -18.56 22.97 9.03
C LYS A 236 -17.39 22.19 9.64
N LEU A 237 -17.34 22.15 10.96
CA LEU A 237 -16.36 21.36 11.70
C LEU A 237 -16.77 19.90 11.79
N LEU A 238 -15.80 19.01 11.68
CA LEU A 238 -15.96 17.56 11.77
C LEU A 238 -14.71 16.91 12.39
N PHE A 239 -14.86 15.66 12.82
CA PHE A 239 -13.75 14.89 13.40
C PHE A 239 -12.87 14.27 12.31
N THR A 240 -11.56 14.41 12.48
CA THR A 240 -10.53 13.62 11.79
C THR A 240 -9.48 13.18 12.83
N ASP A 241 -8.37 12.62 12.40
CA ASP A 241 -7.23 12.30 13.25
C ASP A 241 -5.90 12.79 12.66
N PHE A 242 -4.85 12.74 13.46
CA PHE A 242 -3.51 13.18 13.04
C PHE A 242 -2.96 12.40 11.84
N VAL A 243 -3.36 11.13 11.66
CA VAL A 243 -2.90 10.28 10.57
C VAL A 243 -3.49 10.75 9.25
N MET A 244 -4.81 10.95 9.23
CA MET A 244 -5.55 11.45 8.08
C MET A 244 -5.13 12.89 7.74
N SER A 245 -4.86 13.73 8.74
CA SER A 245 -4.28 15.07 8.50
C SER A 245 -2.93 14.98 7.79
N ASN A 246 -2.06 14.02 8.15
CA ASN A 246 -0.78 13.84 7.44
C ASN A 246 -0.96 13.35 6.01
N TYR A 247 -1.90 12.43 5.75
CA TYR A 247 -2.20 11.98 4.39
C TYR A 247 -2.79 13.11 3.54
N ARG A 248 -3.68 13.93 4.13
CA ARG A 248 -4.18 15.14 3.49
C ARG A 248 -3.04 16.08 3.11
N SER A 249 -2.13 16.41 4.03
CA SER A 249 -0.99 17.28 3.72
C SER A 249 -0.06 16.68 2.66
N TYR A 250 0.12 15.35 2.64
CA TYR A 250 0.85 14.71 1.54
C TYR A 250 0.14 14.96 0.20
N LEU A 251 -1.18 14.72 0.15
CA LEU A 251 -1.97 14.90 -1.07
C LEU A 251 -1.90 16.34 -1.57
N GLU A 252 -2.09 17.33 -0.69
CA GLU A 252 -2.00 18.76 -1.02
C GLU A 252 -0.66 19.09 -1.70
N ASN A 253 0.45 18.58 -1.15
CA ASN A 253 1.77 18.76 -1.74
C ASN A 253 1.93 18.02 -3.08
N TYR A 254 1.38 16.80 -3.20
CA TYR A 254 1.45 16.01 -4.42
C TYR A 254 0.68 16.67 -5.57
N ILE A 255 -0.57 17.08 -5.33
CA ILE A 255 -1.40 17.69 -6.37
C ILE A 255 -0.92 19.08 -6.78
N ALA A 256 -0.28 19.83 -5.87
CA ALA A 256 0.34 21.12 -6.18
C ALA A 256 1.46 21.03 -7.24
N MET A 257 2.00 19.84 -7.48
CA MET A 257 2.98 19.60 -8.55
C MET A 257 2.37 19.63 -9.95
N PHE A 258 1.04 19.50 -10.08
CA PHE A 258 0.32 19.42 -11.36
C PHE A 258 -0.55 20.66 -11.58
N LYS A 259 -0.09 21.57 -12.45
CA LYS A 259 -0.79 22.83 -12.73
C LYS A 259 -1.88 22.70 -13.80
N ASP A 260 -1.83 21.64 -14.58
CA ASP A 260 -2.67 21.36 -15.74
C ASP A 260 -3.73 20.28 -15.44
N ILE A 261 -3.82 19.82 -14.19
CA ILE A 261 -4.81 18.83 -13.74
C ILE A 261 -5.76 19.49 -12.75
N HIS A 262 -7.05 19.25 -12.94
CA HIS A 262 -8.11 19.70 -12.06
C HIS A 262 -8.55 18.58 -11.14
N PHE A 263 -8.53 18.86 -9.84
CA PHE A 263 -8.92 17.93 -8.80
C PHE A 263 -10.22 18.39 -8.15
N TYR A 264 -11.16 17.47 -8.01
CA TYR A 264 -12.49 17.74 -7.51
C TYR A 264 -12.88 16.81 -6.37
N SER A 265 -13.67 17.31 -5.42
CA SER A 265 -14.34 16.48 -4.41
C SER A 265 -15.82 16.40 -4.73
N ALA A 266 -16.38 15.19 -4.76
CA ALA A 266 -17.80 14.94 -5.01
C ALA A 266 -18.68 15.11 -3.75
N SER A 267 -18.10 15.42 -2.59
CA SER A 267 -18.84 15.57 -1.33
C SER A 267 -18.50 16.88 -0.62
N ASP A 268 -19.56 17.57 -0.16
CA ASP A 268 -19.46 18.77 0.67
C ASP A 268 -19.16 18.46 2.15
N GLU A 269 -19.33 17.19 2.55
CA GLU A 269 -19.09 16.68 3.90
C GLU A 269 -17.67 16.08 4.08
N ALA A 270 -16.94 15.81 2.99
CA ALA A 270 -15.53 15.44 3.03
C ALA A 270 -14.66 16.61 3.54
N VAL A 271 -13.53 16.29 4.19
CA VAL A 271 -12.59 17.32 4.66
C VAL A 271 -12.16 18.20 3.49
N ARG A 272 -12.02 19.50 3.74
CA ARG A 272 -11.51 20.42 2.72
C ARG A 272 -10.04 20.13 2.47
N ILE A 273 -9.64 20.01 1.21
CA ILE A 273 -8.24 19.74 0.81
C ILE A 273 -7.79 20.90 -0.08
N GLU A 274 -6.65 21.52 0.23
CA GLU A 274 -6.10 22.59 -0.60
C GLU A 274 -5.74 22.07 -2.00
N GLY A 275 -6.14 22.81 -3.05
CA GLY A 275 -5.98 22.37 -4.45
C GLY A 275 -7.10 21.47 -4.99
N VAL A 276 -8.04 21.04 -4.14
CA VAL A 276 -9.23 20.26 -4.55
C VAL A 276 -10.48 21.13 -4.46
N THR A 277 -11.25 21.19 -5.55
CA THR A 277 -12.48 22.00 -5.63
C THR A 277 -13.71 21.12 -5.38
N TYR A 278 -14.56 21.50 -4.42
CA TYR A 278 -15.85 20.83 -4.28
C TYR A 278 -16.75 21.11 -5.49
N ILE A 279 -17.44 20.07 -5.97
CA ILE A 279 -18.43 20.14 -7.04
C ILE A 279 -19.74 19.50 -6.60
N ASN A 280 -20.86 20.04 -7.06
CA ASN A 280 -22.10 19.27 -7.07
C ASN A 280 -22.02 18.26 -8.23
N PRO A 281 -22.09 16.93 -7.97
CA PRO A 281 -21.90 15.93 -9.01
C PRO A 281 -22.89 16.05 -10.17
N ASP A 282 -24.17 16.30 -9.89
CA ASP A 282 -25.20 16.36 -10.93
C ASP A 282 -25.01 17.57 -11.84
N ASP A 283 -24.71 18.73 -11.28
CA ASP A 283 -24.43 19.96 -12.05
C ASP A 283 -23.16 19.79 -12.89
N PHE A 284 -22.11 19.20 -12.31
CA PHE A 284 -20.84 19.00 -13.00
C PHE A 284 -20.96 17.98 -14.15
N PHE A 285 -21.44 16.77 -13.86
CA PHE A 285 -21.47 15.68 -14.85
C PHE A 285 -22.53 15.88 -15.94
N SER A 286 -23.56 16.68 -15.70
CA SER A 286 -24.52 17.08 -16.75
C SER A 286 -23.92 18.08 -17.74
N SER A 287 -23.01 18.96 -17.28
CA SER A 287 -22.39 20.01 -18.11
C SER A 287 -21.21 19.53 -18.96
N VAL A 288 -20.58 18.40 -18.60
CA VAL A 288 -19.39 17.87 -19.29
C VAL A 288 -19.72 16.77 -20.30
N SER A 289 -18.95 16.75 -21.39
CA SER A 289 -19.04 15.77 -22.48
C SER A 289 -17.86 14.79 -22.43
N SER A 290 -17.73 14.06 -21.32
CA SER A 290 -16.75 12.97 -21.16
C SER A 290 -17.34 11.65 -21.64
N VAL A 291 -16.47 10.77 -22.14
CA VAL A 291 -16.78 9.37 -22.43
C VAL A 291 -15.84 8.50 -21.61
N LYS A 292 -16.38 7.41 -21.05
CA LYS A 292 -15.58 6.40 -20.35
C LYS A 292 -14.37 5.99 -21.20
N ARG A 293 -13.18 5.97 -20.58
CA ARG A 293 -11.95 5.50 -21.21
C ARG A 293 -11.46 4.20 -20.61
N VAL A 294 -10.86 3.38 -21.46
CA VAL A 294 -10.12 2.21 -21.03
C VAL A 294 -8.67 2.62 -20.82
N MET A 295 -8.19 2.45 -19.60
CA MET A 295 -6.80 2.74 -19.25
C MET A 295 -5.85 1.78 -20.00
N CYS A 296 -4.84 2.33 -20.66
CA CYS A 296 -3.80 1.55 -21.32
C CYS A 296 -2.56 1.39 -20.44
N TYR A 297 -1.86 0.29 -20.63
CA TYR A 297 -0.59 -0.01 -19.96
C TYR A 297 0.31 -0.86 -20.86
N GLU A 298 1.61 -0.76 -20.65
CA GLU A 298 2.62 -1.55 -21.34
C GLU A 298 3.15 -2.65 -20.42
N LYS A 299 3.24 -3.88 -20.96
CA LYS A 299 3.82 -5.01 -20.25
C LYS A 299 5.33 -4.92 -20.26
N ILE A 300 5.93 -5.01 -19.08
CA ILE A 300 7.37 -5.15 -18.92
C ILE A 300 7.72 -6.63 -19.03
N ALA A 301 8.58 -6.97 -19.98
CA ALA A 301 9.08 -8.32 -20.16
C ALA A 301 9.99 -8.70 -18.99
N ILE A 302 9.59 -9.71 -18.23
CA ILE A 302 10.39 -10.28 -17.14
C ILE A 302 10.47 -11.79 -17.37
N ASN A 303 11.69 -12.30 -17.46
CA ASN A 303 11.91 -13.73 -17.60
C ASN A 303 11.82 -14.42 -16.24
N SER A 304 10.83 -15.31 -16.09
CA SER A 304 10.65 -16.09 -14.86
C SER A 304 11.86 -16.96 -14.48
N GLY A 305 12.67 -17.37 -15.46
CA GLY A 305 13.93 -18.09 -15.24
C GLY A 305 14.96 -17.23 -14.51
N ASP A 306 15.07 -15.95 -14.87
CA ASP A 306 16.04 -15.03 -14.26
C ASP A 306 15.71 -14.77 -12.79
N ILE A 307 14.42 -14.67 -12.45
CA ILE A 307 13.96 -14.54 -11.05
C ILE A 307 14.30 -15.79 -10.25
N SER A 308 14.07 -16.97 -10.82
CA SER A 308 14.34 -18.25 -10.14
C SER A 308 15.84 -18.38 -9.83
N ILE A 309 16.69 -18.09 -10.82
CA ILE A 309 18.16 -18.07 -10.67
C ILE A 309 18.59 -17.02 -9.64
N LEU A 310 17.97 -15.84 -9.64
CA LEU A 310 18.27 -14.78 -8.66
C LEU A 310 17.95 -15.25 -7.23
N PHE A 311 16.80 -15.87 -7.01
CA PHE A 311 16.41 -16.39 -5.70
C PHE A 311 17.29 -17.55 -5.22
N GLU A 312 17.70 -18.45 -6.11
CA GLU A 312 18.65 -19.52 -5.79
C GLU A 312 20.01 -18.94 -5.37
N LYS A 313 20.55 -18.00 -6.15
CA LYS A 313 21.83 -17.32 -5.83
C LYS A 313 21.74 -16.56 -4.51
N LEU A 314 20.65 -15.83 -4.27
CA LEU A 314 20.41 -15.13 -3.02
C LEU A 314 20.39 -16.10 -1.85
N SER A 315 19.62 -17.18 -1.95
CA SER A 315 19.51 -18.19 -0.90
C SER A 315 20.85 -18.86 -0.59
N ALA A 316 21.63 -19.22 -1.62
CA ALA A 316 22.93 -19.86 -1.45
C ALA A 316 23.95 -18.92 -0.79
N SER A 317 24.01 -17.67 -1.24
CA SER A 317 24.92 -16.68 -0.66
C SER A 317 24.56 -16.37 0.80
N LEU A 318 23.28 -16.12 1.08
CA LEU A 318 22.81 -15.87 2.44
C LEU A 318 23.05 -17.07 3.37
N PHE A 319 22.98 -18.30 2.86
CA PHE A 319 23.33 -19.49 3.64
C PHE A 319 24.79 -19.46 4.10
N ILE A 320 25.74 -19.14 3.19
CA ILE A 320 27.16 -19.00 3.54
C ILE A 320 27.36 -17.95 4.63
N TYR A 321 26.74 -16.77 4.49
CA TYR A 321 26.82 -15.72 5.51
C TYR A 321 26.17 -16.13 6.83
N SER A 322 25.07 -16.88 6.80
CA SER A 322 24.42 -17.38 8.01
C SER A 322 25.30 -18.35 8.79
N THR A 323 26.04 -19.23 8.11
CA THR A 323 27.00 -20.15 8.74
C THR A 323 28.14 -19.38 9.38
N LYS A 324 28.79 -18.48 8.62
CA LYS A 324 29.88 -17.62 9.15
C LYS A 324 29.44 -16.84 10.39
N LEU A 325 28.27 -16.19 10.32
CA LEU A 325 27.73 -15.42 11.42
C LEU A 325 27.40 -16.32 12.61
N SER A 326 26.75 -17.46 12.39
CA SER A 326 26.41 -18.42 13.44
C SER A 326 27.64 -18.97 14.15
N ASP A 327 28.71 -19.30 13.41
CA ASP A 327 29.95 -19.83 13.99
C ASP A 327 30.62 -18.80 14.91
N ILE A 328 30.70 -17.55 14.46
CA ILE A 328 31.21 -16.44 15.28
C ILE A 328 30.35 -16.28 16.54
N LEU A 329 29.03 -16.17 16.39
CA LEU A 329 28.12 -15.95 17.53
C LEU A 329 28.14 -17.08 18.55
N ASN A 330 28.36 -18.33 18.12
CA ASN A 330 28.46 -19.50 19.00
C ASN A 330 29.83 -19.62 19.69
N SER A 331 30.89 -19.09 19.09
CA SER A 331 32.24 -19.07 19.68
C SER A 331 32.44 -18.00 20.76
N ILE A 332 31.51 -17.04 20.86
CA ILE A 332 31.63 -15.87 21.73
C ILE A 332 31.18 -16.18 23.16
N ASN A 333 32.03 -15.84 24.12
CA ASN A 333 31.60 -15.53 25.48
C ASN A 333 31.26 -14.03 25.57
N TRP A 334 29.96 -13.72 25.66
CA TRP A 334 29.47 -12.34 25.67
C TRP A 334 29.88 -11.55 26.93
N ASP A 335 30.21 -12.24 28.02
CA ASP A 335 30.64 -11.62 29.28
C ASP A 335 32.12 -11.21 29.25
N SER A 336 32.90 -11.70 28.28
CA SER A 336 34.33 -11.42 28.13
C SER A 336 34.71 -11.04 26.69
N LEU A 337 33.83 -10.35 25.97
CA LEU A 337 34.05 -9.99 24.57
C LEU A 337 35.22 -9.01 24.40
N THR A 338 36.14 -9.31 23.48
CA THR A 338 37.24 -8.40 23.10
C THR A 338 36.80 -7.41 22.01
N ASN A 339 37.46 -6.25 21.96
CA ASN A 339 37.21 -5.24 20.92
C ASN A 339 37.49 -5.77 19.50
N GLU A 340 38.43 -6.70 19.35
CA GLU A 340 38.76 -7.33 18.05
C GLU A 340 37.61 -8.22 17.54
N LEU A 341 37.00 -9.01 18.43
CA LEU A 341 35.84 -9.84 18.05
C LEU A 341 34.61 -8.98 17.75
N LEU A 342 34.37 -7.93 18.52
CA LEU A 342 33.32 -6.95 18.26
C LEU A 342 33.48 -6.31 16.87
N ALA A 343 34.71 -5.87 16.53
CA ALA A 343 35.02 -5.33 15.22
C ALA A 343 34.80 -6.34 14.10
N SER A 344 35.12 -7.61 14.33
CA SER A 344 34.91 -8.70 13.37
C SER A 344 33.42 -8.94 13.08
N ILE A 345 32.57 -8.95 14.13
CA ILE A 345 31.11 -9.07 13.97
C ILE A 345 30.57 -7.89 13.17
N ASN A 346 30.92 -6.66 13.57
CA ASN A 346 30.43 -5.45 12.92
C ASN A 346 30.87 -5.41 11.45
N SER A 347 32.12 -5.77 11.15
CA SER A 347 32.62 -5.84 9.77
C SER A 347 31.85 -6.86 8.92
N LEU A 348 31.55 -8.05 9.45
CA LEU A 348 30.75 -9.05 8.73
C LEU A 348 29.31 -8.56 8.51
N MET A 349 28.72 -7.92 9.51
CA MET A 349 27.39 -7.35 9.38
C MET A 349 27.34 -6.24 8.34
N ASP A 350 28.33 -5.34 8.33
CA ASP A 350 28.43 -4.26 7.35
C ASP A 350 28.63 -4.79 5.93
N GLU A 351 29.41 -5.87 5.75
CA GLU A 351 29.52 -6.58 4.48
C GLU A 351 28.15 -7.10 4.02
N ILE A 352 27.42 -7.79 4.90
CA ILE A 352 26.08 -8.34 4.60
C ILE A 352 25.11 -7.20 4.23
N PHE A 353 25.08 -6.11 4.98
CA PHE A 353 24.19 -4.97 4.69
C PHE A 353 24.60 -4.20 3.45
N THR A 354 25.87 -4.21 3.06
CA THR A 354 26.33 -3.61 1.81
C THR A 354 25.84 -4.44 0.61
N LEU A 355 25.93 -5.77 0.70
CA LEU A 355 25.49 -6.68 -0.36
C LEU A 355 23.95 -6.80 -0.44
N TYR A 356 23.29 -6.82 0.73
CA TYR A 356 21.86 -7.06 0.89
C TYR A 356 21.22 -5.98 1.76
N PRO A 357 21.15 -4.73 1.26
CA PRO A 357 20.78 -3.58 2.08
C PRO A 357 19.33 -3.63 2.57
N PHE A 358 18.47 -4.43 1.93
CA PHE A 358 17.10 -4.70 2.39
C PHE A 358 17.02 -5.43 3.74
N LEU A 359 18.08 -6.10 4.17
CA LEU A 359 18.13 -6.73 5.49
C LEU A 359 18.15 -5.69 6.62
N ASN A 360 18.53 -4.43 6.36
CA ASN A 360 18.41 -3.36 7.35
C ASN A 360 16.95 -3.14 7.76
N SER A 361 16.01 -3.26 6.82
CA SER A 361 14.59 -3.07 7.09
C SER A 361 14.08 -4.03 8.18
N PHE A 362 14.57 -5.28 8.20
CA PHE A 362 14.19 -6.26 9.21
C PHE A 362 14.68 -5.93 10.65
N ASN A 363 15.62 -5.00 10.78
CA ASN A 363 16.22 -4.56 12.04
C ASN A 363 15.59 -3.29 12.61
N ILE A 364 14.73 -2.57 11.87
CA ILE A 364 14.15 -1.27 12.28
C ILE A 364 13.57 -1.33 13.71
N MET A 365 12.77 -2.35 14.04
CA MET A 365 12.20 -2.49 15.38
C MET A 365 13.27 -2.73 16.45
N THR A 366 14.33 -3.46 16.12
CA THR A 366 15.45 -3.70 17.04
C THR A 366 16.20 -2.41 17.30
N ASP A 367 16.47 -1.61 16.25
CA ASP A 367 17.11 -0.30 16.40
C ASP A 367 16.27 0.63 17.28
N ILE A 368 14.95 0.73 17.04
CA ILE A 368 14.04 1.54 17.88
C ILE A 368 14.08 1.11 19.35
N ILE A 369 14.09 -0.19 19.63
CA ILE A 369 14.12 -0.72 21.01
C ILE A 369 15.46 -0.41 21.69
N LEU A 370 16.58 -0.54 20.97
CA LEU A 370 17.91 -0.29 21.51
C LEU A 370 18.13 1.20 21.76
N ASP A 371 17.74 2.05 20.81
CA ASP A 371 17.79 3.51 20.94
C ASP A 371 16.94 3.99 22.11
N GLY A 372 15.72 3.46 22.26
CA GLY A 372 14.83 3.77 23.39
C GLY A 372 15.38 3.34 24.76
N LYS A 373 16.38 2.46 24.80
CA LYS A 373 17.10 2.05 26.01
C LYS A 373 18.46 2.76 26.18
N GLY A 374 18.83 3.66 25.27
CA GLY A 374 20.11 4.35 25.28
C GLY A 374 21.31 3.44 24.99
N ILE A 375 21.11 2.34 24.26
CA ILE A 375 22.16 1.38 23.92
C ILE A 375 22.78 1.78 22.57
N ASP A 376 24.01 2.25 22.58
CA ASP A 376 24.71 2.70 21.37
C ASP A 376 25.30 1.55 20.52
N CYS A 377 25.67 1.87 19.28
CA CYS A 377 26.25 0.91 18.32
C CYS A 377 27.67 0.43 18.66
N LEU A 378 28.33 1.06 19.64
CA LEU A 378 29.66 0.66 20.12
C LEU A 378 29.56 -0.37 21.25
N SER A 379 28.36 -0.55 21.82
CA SER A 379 28.14 -1.49 22.91
C SER A 379 28.10 -2.95 22.46
N VAL A 380 28.60 -3.83 23.32
CA VAL A 380 28.51 -5.30 23.15
C VAL A 380 27.06 -5.75 23.04
N LEU A 381 26.17 -5.11 23.80
CA LEU A 381 24.75 -5.43 23.83
C LEU A 381 24.07 -5.13 22.48
N TYR A 382 24.43 -4.02 21.84
CA TYR A 382 23.94 -3.67 20.50
C TYR A 382 24.37 -4.73 19.48
N ALA A 383 25.68 -5.02 19.40
CA ALA A 383 26.21 -6.00 18.46
C ALA A 383 25.57 -7.38 18.67
N LYS A 384 25.35 -7.79 19.93
CA LYS A 384 24.63 -9.03 20.26
C LYS A 384 23.22 -9.04 19.68
N HIS A 385 22.38 -8.07 20.03
CA HIS A 385 20.99 -8.07 19.58
C HIS A 385 20.86 -7.95 18.07
N LYS A 386 21.66 -7.08 17.45
CA LYS A 386 21.59 -6.83 16.01
C LYS A 386 22.10 -8.04 15.19
N SER A 387 23.18 -8.70 15.64
CA SER A 387 23.69 -9.90 14.95
C SER A 387 22.74 -11.09 15.02
N PHE A 388 22.15 -11.39 16.19
CA PHE A 388 21.13 -12.44 16.31
C PHE A 388 19.87 -12.11 15.49
N ARG A 389 19.43 -10.85 15.49
CA ARG A 389 18.29 -10.43 14.67
C ARG A 389 18.59 -10.55 13.18
N LEU A 390 19.78 -10.18 12.74
CA LEU A 390 20.22 -10.35 11.36
C LEU A 390 20.21 -11.83 10.98
N LEU A 391 20.77 -12.71 11.81
CA LEU A 391 20.79 -14.15 11.58
C LEU A 391 19.37 -14.73 11.43
N GLN A 392 18.44 -14.34 12.32
CA GLN A 392 17.02 -14.73 12.21
C GLN A 392 16.39 -14.24 10.90
N SER A 393 16.71 -13.01 10.50
CA SER A 393 16.18 -12.40 9.26
C SER A 393 16.70 -13.14 8.03
N ILE A 394 17.98 -13.53 8.02
CA ILE A 394 18.58 -14.34 6.97
C ILE A 394 17.88 -15.70 6.86
N TYR A 395 17.69 -16.41 7.97
CA TYR A 395 16.98 -17.70 7.95
C TYR A 395 15.53 -17.57 7.49
N PHE A 396 14.84 -16.50 7.89
CA PHE A 396 13.49 -16.20 7.40
C PHE A 396 13.46 -16.03 5.88
N VAL A 397 14.41 -15.25 5.32
CA VAL A 397 14.54 -15.03 3.88
C VAL A 397 14.78 -16.34 3.16
N ILE A 398 15.81 -17.11 3.55
CA ILE A 398 16.16 -18.40 2.95
C ILE A 398 14.94 -19.33 2.93
N ARG A 399 14.27 -19.51 4.08
CA ARG A 399 13.10 -20.40 4.19
C ARG A 399 11.95 -19.94 3.30
N THR A 400 11.76 -18.64 3.15
CA THR A 400 10.69 -18.08 2.31
C THR A 400 10.96 -18.34 0.83
N LEU A 401 12.20 -18.14 0.37
CA LEU A 401 12.63 -18.42 -1.00
C LEU A 401 12.51 -19.92 -1.33
N GLN A 402 12.97 -20.79 -0.43
CA GLN A 402 12.85 -22.24 -0.59
C GLN A 402 11.39 -22.72 -0.67
N LYS A 403 10.49 -22.12 0.11
CA LYS A 403 9.06 -22.42 0.03
C LYS A 403 8.44 -21.98 -1.28
N ALA A 404 8.92 -20.87 -1.86
CA ALA A 404 8.42 -20.36 -3.13
C ALA A 404 8.91 -21.20 -4.31
N ALA A 405 10.15 -21.70 -4.28
CA ALA A 405 10.69 -22.57 -5.33
C ALA A 405 9.98 -23.93 -5.44
N ASN A 406 9.37 -24.40 -4.34
CA ASN A 406 8.61 -25.66 -4.31
C ASN A 406 7.12 -25.51 -4.70
N ARG A 407 6.69 -24.31 -5.11
CA ARG A 407 5.35 -24.00 -5.62
C ARG A 407 5.40 -23.79 -7.13
#